data_AF-A0A5C1DP72-F1
#
_entry.id   AF-A0A5C1DP72-F1
#
_cell.length_a   1.000
_cell.length_b   1.000
_cell.length_c   1.000
_cell.angle_alpha   90.00
_cell.angle_beta   90.00
_cell.angle_gamma   90.00
#
_symmetry.space_group_name_H-M   'P 1'
#
loop_
_entity.id
_entity.type
_entity.pdbx_description
1 polymer ?
#
loop_
_entity_poly.entity_id
_entity_poly.type
_entity_poly.pdbx_seq_one_letter_code
_entity_poly.pdbx_strand_id
1 'polypeptide(L)'
;MQRAAIRAEVAAITPWDALEAEHRQDALAWIDSGAELWRREKPATPPEHLCTYFALVDDAGLLLVDHKKAGLWLPPGGHVDPGEHPRDAVARELFEELGVSGMKVPAASFITRTAVASQHLDVTLWYALPVSRGLPLRHDGAEFREARWFDFDQLPYADSDPHLARFVAKRAACLARDETPALAVAR
;
A
#
# COMPACT_ATOMS: atom_id res chain seq x y z
N MET A 1 -10.74 -18.99 -7.10
CA MET A 1 -9.45 -18.70 -7.76
C MET A 1 -8.84 -17.41 -7.22
N GLN A 2 -9.59 -16.31 -7.18
CA GLN A 2 -9.12 -15.01 -6.67
C GLN A 2 -8.58 -15.03 -5.22
N ARG A 3 -9.37 -15.55 -4.27
CA ARG A 3 -8.96 -15.60 -2.84
C ARG A 3 -7.64 -16.34 -2.61
N ALA A 4 -7.41 -17.42 -3.32
CA ALA A 4 -6.15 -18.18 -3.22
C ALA A 4 -4.95 -17.37 -3.73
N ALA A 5 -5.13 -16.57 -4.79
CA ALA A 5 -4.10 -15.66 -5.30
C ALA A 5 -3.81 -14.53 -4.30
N ILE A 6 -4.85 -13.92 -3.72
CA ILE A 6 -4.71 -12.90 -2.66
C ILE A 6 -3.94 -13.48 -1.46
N ARG A 7 -4.35 -14.66 -0.99
CA ARG A 7 -3.67 -15.37 0.09
C ARG A 7 -2.19 -15.60 -0.23
N ALA A 8 -1.88 -16.03 -1.45
CA ALA A 8 -0.51 -16.29 -1.89
C ALA A 8 0.32 -15.00 -1.92
N GLU A 9 -0.25 -13.88 -2.34
CA GLU A 9 0.43 -12.57 -2.29
C GLU A 9 0.71 -12.14 -0.85
N VAL A 10 -0.27 -12.21 0.06
CA VAL A 10 -0.07 -11.93 1.49
C VAL A 10 0.99 -12.85 2.09
N ALA A 11 0.96 -14.14 1.74
CA ALA A 11 1.94 -15.11 2.22
C ALA A 11 3.34 -14.87 1.65
N ALA A 12 3.50 -14.18 0.52
CA ALA A 12 4.81 -13.87 -0.04
C ALA A 12 5.49 -12.66 0.65
N ILE A 13 4.74 -11.86 1.39
CA ILE A 13 5.29 -10.70 2.10
C ILE A 13 6.23 -11.19 3.21
N THR A 14 7.48 -10.74 3.17
CA THR A 14 8.45 -10.95 4.27
C THR A 14 8.30 -9.82 5.28
N PRO A 15 7.86 -10.07 6.53
CA PRO A 15 7.68 -9.00 7.51
C PRO A 15 8.98 -8.29 7.88
N TRP A 16 8.89 -6.98 8.12
CA TRP A 16 9.97 -6.11 8.57
C TRP A 16 10.19 -6.17 10.07
N ASP A 17 9.09 -6.14 10.83
CA ASP A 17 9.09 -6.14 12.29
C ASP A 17 8.00 -7.08 12.83
N ALA A 18 7.94 -7.20 14.16
CA ALA A 18 6.99 -8.09 14.83
C ALA A 18 5.53 -7.68 14.57
N LEU A 19 5.24 -6.38 14.47
CA LEU A 19 3.89 -5.87 14.24
C LEU A 19 3.41 -6.19 12.81
N GLU A 20 4.28 -6.12 11.80
CA GLU A 20 3.92 -6.55 10.45
C GLU A 20 3.72 -8.07 10.41
N ALA A 21 4.51 -8.83 11.17
CA ALA A 21 4.35 -10.28 11.25
C ALA A 21 2.98 -10.66 11.83
N GLU A 22 2.55 -9.96 12.88
CA GLU A 22 1.21 -10.08 13.47
C GLU A 22 0.11 -9.69 12.46
N HIS A 23 0.21 -8.51 11.83
CA HIS A 23 -0.74 -8.07 10.81
C HIS A 23 -0.88 -9.07 9.66
N ARG A 24 0.24 -9.61 9.17
CA ARG A 24 0.24 -10.63 8.12
C ARG A 24 -0.41 -11.93 8.57
N GLN A 25 -0.11 -12.40 9.78
CA GLN A 25 -0.70 -13.61 10.33
C GLN A 25 -2.22 -13.48 10.46
N ASP A 26 -2.68 -12.36 11.00
CA ASP A 26 -4.11 -12.07 11.14
C ASP A 26 -4.81 -11.94 9.79
N ALA A 27 -4.20 -11.26 8.82
CA ALA A 27 -4.72 -11.17 7.47
C ALA A 27 -4.86 -12.55 6.80
N LEU A 28 -3.87 -13.43 6.98
CA LEU A 28 -3.95 -14.80 6.48
C LEU A 28 -5.08 -15.59 7.16
N ALA A 29 -5.22 -15.48 8.48
CA ALA A 29 -6.30 -16.12 9.21
C ALA A 29 -7.68 -15.62 8.77
N TRP A 30 -7.82 -14.30 8.57
CA TRP A 30 -9.04 -13.70 8.03
C TRP A 30 -9.36 -14.22 6.63
N ILE A 31 -8.38 -14.26 5.72
CA ILE A 31 -8.56 -14.81 4.37
C ILE A 31 -8.96 -16.28 4.42
N ASP A 32 -8.31 -17.08 5.26
CA ASP A 32 -8.54 -18.52 5.40
C ASP A 32 -9.89 -18.86 6.07
N SER A 33 -10.43 -17.95 6.87
CA SER A 33 -11.75 -18.11 7.51
C SER A 33 -12.91 -18.15 6.51
N GLY A 34 -12.71 -17.66 5.28
CA GLY A 34 -13.77 -17.47 4.29
C GLY A 34 -14.65 -16.23 4.55
N ALA A 35 -14.36 -15.44 5.58
CA ALA A 35 -15.02 -14.15 5.81
C ALA A 35 -14.87 -13.22 4.60
N GLU A 36 -15.86 -12.34 4.43
CA GLU A 36 -15.93 -11.44 3.28
C GLU A 36 -14.76 -10.44 3.30
N LEU A 37 -14.11 -10.25 2.14
CA LEU A 37 -12.89 -9.41 2.04
C LEU A 37 -13.17 -7.96 1.61
N TRP A 38 -14.29 -7.72 0.98
CA TRP A 38 -14.62 -6.42 0.40
C TRP A 38 -15.83 -5.80 1.09
N ARG A 39 -15.89 -4.47 1.06
CA ARG A 39 -17.07 -3.74 1.51
C ARG A 39 -18.24 -4.01 0.56
N ARG A 40 -19.31 -4.60 1.08
CA ARG A 40 -20.56 -4.84 0.33
C ARG A 40 -21.51 -3.66 0.43
N GLU A 41 -21.56 -3.00 1.57
CA GLU A 41 -22.45 -1.87 1.82
C GLU A 41 -21.73 -0.74 2.55
N LYS A 42 -22.05 0.50 2.19
CA LYS A 42 -21.57 1.69 2.89
C LYS A 42 -22.33 1.85 4.23
N PRO A 43 -21.68 2.40 5.28
CA PRO A 43 -20.32 2.92 5.27
C PRO A 43 -19.24 1.84 5.34
N ALA A 44 -19.50 0.70 6.01
CA ALA A 44 -18.50 -0.31 6.29
C ALA A 44 -19.07 -1.70 6.66
N THR A 45 -19.81 -2.35 5.75
CA THR A 45 -20.34 -3.70 5.99
C THR A 45 -19.73 -4.71 5.01
N PRO A 46 -19.06 -5.80 5.46
CA PRO A 46 -18.60 -6.07 6.85
C PRO A 46 -17.60 -5.00 7.33
N PRO A 47 -17.21 -4.94 8.62
CA PRO A 47 -16.33 -3.87 9.12
C PRO A 47 -14.83 -4.08 8.86
N GLU A 48 -14.41 -5.19 8.24
CA GLU A 48 -13.02 -5.41 7.84
C GLU A 48 -12.94 -5.45 6.31
N HIS A 49 -12.07 -4.64 5.72
CA HIS A 49 -11.95 -4.47 4.27
C HIS A 49 -10.52 -4.67 3.80
N LEU A 50 -10.36 -5.28 2.63
CA LEU A 50 -9.09 -5.35 1.94
C LEU A 50 -8.92 -4.06 1.13
N CYS A 51 -7.82 -3.36 1.41
CA CYS A 51 -7.46 -2.12 0.76
C CYS A 51 -6.07 -2.24 0.13
N THR A 52 -5.75 -1.29 -0.73
CA THR A 52 -4.40 -1.16 -1.31
C THR A 52 -3.90 0.25 -1.17
N TYR A 53 -2.60 0.37 -0.93
CA TYR A 53 -1.85 1.61 -1.10
C TYR A 53 -0.78 1.40 -2.15
N PHE A 54 -0.61 2.36 -3.04
CA PHE A 54 0.50 2.38 -3.98
C PHE A 54 1.33 3.65 -3.78
N ALA A 55 2.55 3.46 -3.29
CA ALA A 55 3.52 4.54 -3.20
C ALA A 55 4.25 4.64 -4.53
N LEU A 56 4.01 5.73 -5.27
CA LEU A 56 4.94 6.14 -6.34
C LEU A 56 6.23 6.59 -5.66
N VAL A 57 7.35 5.95 -5.98
CA VAL A 57 8.63 6.16 -5.31
C VAL A 57 9.75 6.41 -6.32
N ASP A 58 10.73 7.22 -5.93
CA ASP A 58 12.04 7.28 -6.56
C ASP A 58 13.15 7.08 -5.51
N ASP A 59 14.39 7.45 -5.84
CA ASP A 59 15.52 7.29 -4.93
C ASP A 59 15.50 8.31 -3.77
N ALA A 60 14.83 9.45 -3.96
CA ALA A 60 14.83 10.56 -3.02
C ALA A 60 13.57 10.63 -2.16
N GLY A 61 12.46 10.06 -2.62
CA GLY A 61 11.17 10.25 -1.95
C GLY A 61 10.02 9.44 -2.50
N LEU A 62 8.82 9.85 -2.09
CA LEU A 62 7.56 9.25 -2.51
C LEU A 62 6.45 10.29 -2.69
N LEU A 63 5.44 9.94 -3.47
CA LEU A 63 4.23 10.76 -3.64
C LEU A 63 3.23 10.46 -2.52
N LEU A 64 2.68 11.50 -1.92
CA LEU A 64 1.48 11.43 -1.08
C LEU A 64 0.38 12.33 -1.66
N VAL A 65 -0.87 12.02 -1.29
CA VAL A 65 -2.06 12.81 -1.60
C VAL A 65 -2.66 13.37 -0.32
N ASP A 66 -3.07 14.65 -0.35
CA ASP A 66 -3.80 15.31 0.74
C ASP A 66 -5.28 14.91 0.67
N HIS A 67 -5.65 13.87 1.43
CA HIS A 67 -6.95 13.24 1.37
C HIS A 67 -7.99 14.02 2.16
N LYS A 68 -8.99 14.60 1.46
CA LYS A 68 -9.97 15.51 2.07
C LYS A 68 -10.81 14.90 3.20
N LYS A 69 -11.28 13.66 3.02
CA LYS A 69 -12.11 12.97 4.02
C LYS A 69 -11.30 12.51 5.23
N ALA A 70 -10.09 11.99 5.00
CA ALA A 70 -9.22 11.52 6.08
C ALA A 70 -8.56 12.69 6.85
N GLY A 71 -8.33 13.82 6.18
CA GLY A 71 -7.57 14.95 6.73
C GLY A 71 -6.09 14.61 6.94
N LEU A 72 -5.55 13.69 6.14
CA LEU A 72 -4.19 13.16 6.24
C LEU A 72 -3.51 13.13 4.87
N TRP A 73 -2.18 13.16 4.89
CA TRP A 73 -1.31 12.85 3.77
C TRP A 73 -1.12 11.34 3.68
N LEU A 74 -1.70 10.71 2.67
CA LEU A 74 -1.70 9.26 2.53
C LEU A 74 -1.02 8.85 1.23
N PRO A 75 -0.43 7.64 1.17
CA PRO A 75 -0.23 7.00 -0.12
C PRO A 75 -1.57 6.93 -0.86
N PRO A 76 -1.58 7.20 -2.17
CA PRO A 76 -2.72 6.90 -3.03
C PRO A 76 -3.19 5.45 -2.90
N GLY A 77 -4.47 5.20 -3.16
CA GLY A 77 -5.06 3.86 -3.07
C GLY A 77 -6.45 3.83 -2.46
N GLY A 78 -7.06 2.66 -2.52
CA GLY A 78 -8.46 2.49 -2.16
C GLY A 78 -8.83 1.05 -1.87
N HIS A 79 -10.13 0.81 -1.77
CA HIS A 79 -10.70 -0.49 -1.46
C HIS A 79 -10.54 -1.44 -2.65
N VAL A 80 -10.35 -2.73 -2.37
CA VAL A 80 -10.44 -3.78 -3.39
C VAL A 80 -11.91 -4.13 -3.63
N ASP A 81 -12.33 -4.13 -4.88
CA ASP A 81 -13.70 -4.42 -5.27
C ASP A 81 -14.03 -5.94 -5.26
N PRO A 82 -15.33 -6.31 -5.21
CA PRO A 82 -15.74 -7.71 -5.26
C PRO A 82 -15.19 -8.45 -6.49
N GLY A 83 -14.40 -9.49 -6.23
CA GLY A 83 -13.79 -10.30 -7.29
C GLY A 83 -12.52 -9.71 -7.93
N GLU A 84 -12.08 -8.53 -7.48
CA GLU A 84 -10.88 -7.85 -7.98
C GLU A 84 -9.59 -8.42 -7.36
N HIS A 85 -8.48 -8.44 -8.11
CA HIS A 85 -7.16 -8.69 -7.51
C HIS A 85 -6.64 -7.40 -6.90
N PRO A 86 -5.94 -7.40 -5.76
CA PRO A 86 -5.31 -6.21 -5.21
C PRO A 86 -4.44 -5.44 -6.21
N ARG A 87 -3.68 -6.14 -7.07
CA ARG A 87 -2.91 -5.47 -8.15
C ARG A 87 -3.78 -4.84 -9.23
N ASP A 88 -4.96 -5.39 -9.50
CA ASP A 88 -5.91 -4.79 -10.43
C ASP A 88 -6.54 -3.53 -9.79
N ALA A 89 -6.82 -3.57 -8.49
CA ALA A 89 -7.24 -2.42 -7.70
C ALA A 89 -6.20 -1.29 -7.79
N VAL A 90 -4.91 -1.59 -7.59
CA VAL A 90 -3.83 -0.60 -7.77
C VAL A 90 -3.82 -0.01 -9.18
N ALA A 91 -4.01 -0.84 -10.22
CA ALA A 91 -4.03 -0.35 -11.61
C ALA A 91 -5.24 0.55 -11.89
N ARG A 92 -6.41 0.23 -11.33
CA ARG A 92 -7.62 1.04 -11.40
C ARG A 92 -7.44 2.37 -10.66
N GLU A 93 -7.01 2.33 -9.40
CA GLU A 93 -6.82 3.52 -8.57
C GLU A 93 -5.71 4.43 -9.12
N LEU A 94 -4.61 3.88 -9.68
CA LEU A 94 -3.60 4.67 -10.40
C LEU A 94 -4.21 5.52 -11.53
N PHE A 95 -5.19 4.97 -12.23
CA PHE A 95 -5.87 5.67 -13.31
C PHE A 95 -6.90 6.66 -12.78
N GLU A 96 -7.74 6.25 -11.84
CA GLU A 96 -8.81 7.06 -11.25
C GLU A 96 -8.23 8.25 -10.47
N GLU A 97 -7.25 7.97 -9.62
CA GLU A 97 -6.69 8.94 -8.68
C GLU A 97 -5.57 9.78 -9.26
N LEU A 98 -4.76 9.26 -10.20
CA LEU A 98 -3.57 9.96 -10.73
C LEU A 98 -3.52 10.06 -12.26
N GLY A 99 -4.45 9.46 -12.99
CA GLY A 99 -4.49 9.50 -14.46
C GLY A 99 -3.43 8.63 -15.15
N VAL A 100 -2.84 7.67 -14.44
CA VAL A 100 -1.75 6.82 -14.95
C VAL A 100 -2.26 5.44 -15.35
N SER A 101 -1.87 4.96 -16.53
CA SER A 101 -2.27 3.64 -17.05
C SER A 101 -1.10 2.87 -17.64
N GLY A 102 -1.28 1.56 -17.82
CA GLY A 102 -0.28 0.68 -18.47
C GLY A 102 0.96 0.37 -17.63
N MET A 103 0.98 0.79 -16.37
CA MET A 103 2.06 0.45 -15.44
C MET A 103 1.96 -1.00 -14.97
N LYS A 104 3.11 -1.68 -14.92
CA LYS A 104 3.21 -2.99 -14.29
C LYS A 104 3.22 -2.83 -12.77
N VAL A 105 2.23 -3.39 -12.09
CA VAL A 105 2.16 -3.39 -10.63
C VAL A 105 3.04 -4.52 -10.06
N PRO A 106 4.03 -4.22 -9.19
CA PRO A 106 4.85 -5.23 -8.54
C PRO A 106 4.07 -6.01 -7.48
N ALA A 107 4.73 -6.94 -6.80
CA ALA A 107 4.15 -7.58 -5.62
C ALA A 107 4.05 -6.59 -4.46
N ALA A 108 3.05 -6.77 -3.60
CA ALA A 108 2.97 -6.05 -2.34
C ALA A 108 4.24 -6.28 -1.52
N SER A 109 4.81 -5.21 -0.97
CA SER A 109 6.04 -5.27 -0.16
C SER A 109 5.78 -5.09 1.32
N PHE A 110 4.60 -4.65 1.73
CA PHE A 110 4.25 -4.40 3.12
C PHE A 110 2.75 -4.60 3.37
N ILE A 111 2.37 -4.96 4.60
CA ILE A 111 0.97 -5.16 5.00
C ILE A 111 0.66 -4.56 6.36
N THR A 112 -0.50 -3.92 6.46
CA THR A 112 -0.99 -3.31 7.70
C THR A 112 -2.42 -3.70 8.00
N ARG A 113 -2.78 -3.67 9.29
CA ARG A 113 -4.16 -3.69 9.76
C ARG A 113 -4.37 -2.40 10.56
N THR A 114 -5.16 -1.47 10.04
CA THR A 114 -5.32 -0.12 10.60
C THR A 114 -6.78 0.13 10.97
N ALA A 115 -7.07 0.41 12.24
CA ALA A 115 -8.42 0.78 12.67
C ALA A 115 -8.73 2.23 12.25
N VAL A 116 -9.73 2.41 11.39
CA VAL A 116 -10.10 3.71 10.82
C VAL A 116 -11.27 4.31 11.60
N ALA A 117 -11.00 5.42 12.30
CA ALA A 117 -11.99 6.22 13.04
C ALA A 117 -12.92 5.39 13.97
N SER A 118 -12.44 4.25 14.48
CA SER A 118 -13.22 3.27 15.27
C SER A 118 -14.48 2.72 14.57
N GLN A 119 -14.58 2.84 13.24
CA GLN A 119 -15.73 2.37 12.45
C GLN A 119 -15.44 1.04 11.75
N HIS A 120 -14.23 0.89 11.22
CA HIS A 120 -13.82 -0.28 10.42
C HIS A 120 -12.32 -0.51 10.52
N LEU A 121 -11.89 -1.66 9.99
CA LEU A 121 -10.52 -2.11 9.95
C LEU A 121 -10.09 -2.28 8.50
N ASP A 122 -9.06 -1.54 8.12
CA ASP A 122 -8.43 -1.69 6.80
C ASP A 122 -7.27 -2.67 6.89
N VAL A 123 -7.33 -3.73 6.10
CA VAL A 123 -6.20 -4.62 5.81
C VAL A 123 -5.57 -4.13 4.52
N THR A 124 -4.50 -3.36 4.62
CA THR A 124 -3.91 -2.66 3.47
C THR A 124 -2.67 -3.37 2.96
N LEU A 125 -2.67 -3.69 1.66
CA LEU A 125 -1.48 -4.13 0.93
C LEU A 125 -0.78 -2.93 0.32
N TRP A 126 0.51 -2.76 0.62
CA TRP A 126 1.31 -1.63 0.19
C TRP A 126 2.23 -2.04 -0.96
N TYR A 127 2.15 -1.28 -2.06
CA TYR A 127 2.91 -1.49 -3.27
C TYR A 127 3.88 -0.32 -3.47
N ALA A 128 5.16 -0.60 -3.66
CA ALA A 128 6.15 0.41 -4.02
C ALA A 128 6.33 0.39 -5.54
N LEU A 129 5.97 1.46 -6.23
CA LEU A 129 6.03 1.59 -7.68
C LEU A 129 7.15 2.56 -8.07
N PRO A 130 8.31 2.06 -8.55
CA PRO A 130 9.40 2.90 -8.99
C PRO A 130 9.01 3.72 -10.22
N VAL A 131 9.07 5.05 -10.13
CA VAL A 131 8.77 5.98 -11.22
C VAL A 131 9.72 7.17 -11.22
N SER A 132 9.82 7.87 -12.35
CA SER A 132 10.46 9.19 -12.40
C SER A 132 9.45 10.27 -12.00
N ARG A 133 9.89 11.31 -11.26
CA ARG A 133 9.05 12.49 -10.95
C ARG A 133 8.55 13.23 -12.20
N GLY A 134 9.14 12.98 -13.36
CA GLY A 134 8.67 13.51 -14.65
C GLY A 134 7.40 12.82 -15.19
N LEU A 135 6.93 11.75 -14.56
CA LEU A 135 5.66 11.10 -14.90
C LEU A 135 4.52 12.13 -14.78
N PRO A 136 3.76 12.41 -15.86
CA PRO A 136 2.63 13.31 -15.76
C PRO A 136 1.55 12.72 -14.85
N LEU A 137 1.19 13.44 -13.79
CA LEU A 137 0.16 13.05 -12.84
C LEU A 137 -0.99 14.06 -12.89
N ARG A 138 -2.22 13.55 -12.77
CA ARG A 138 -3.42 14.37 -12.57
C ARG A 138 -4.20 13.77 -11.42
N HIS A 139 -4.15 14.42 -10.26
CA HIS A 139 -4.90 13.93 -9.10
C HIS A 139 -6.40 14.13 -9.27
N ASP A 140 -7.23 13.25 -8.70
CA ASP A 140 -8.66 13.51 -8.58
C ASP A 140 -8.92 14.67 -7.62
N GLY A 141 -9.30 15.81 -8.21
CA GLY A 141 -9.63 17.02 -7.47
C GLY A 141 -10.92 16.92 -6.66
N ALA A 142 -11.73 15.87 -6.78
CA ALA A 142 -12.85 15.61 -5.88
C ALA A 142 -12.35 15.01 -4.56
N GLU A 143 -11.46 14.01 -4.60
CA GLU A 143 -10.95 13.29 -3.43
C GLU A 143 -9.76 13.98 -2.73
N PHE A 144 -8.85 14.55 -3.51
CA PHE A 144 -7.59 15.11 -3.01
C PHE A 144 -7.53 16.63 -3.17
N ARG A 145 -6.86 17.31 -2.24
CA ARG A 145 -6.56 18.75 -2.37
C ARG A 145 -5.36 18.97 -3.27
N GLU A 146 -4.38 18.10 -3.16
CA GLU A 146 -3.18 18.07 -3.98
C GLU A 146 -2.52 16.68 -3.92
N ALA A 147 -1.62 16.43 -4.87
CA ALA A 147 -0.66 15.33 -4.85
C ALA A 147 0.74 15.92 -4.87
N ARG A 148 1.60 15.51 -3.92
CA ARG A 148 2.91 16.10 -3.73
C ARG A 148 3.99 15.03 -3.52
N TRP A 149 5.13 15.26 -4.14
CA TRP A 149 6.35 14.51 -3.84
C TRP A 149 6.97 15.03 -2.56
N PHE A 150 7.30 14.10 -1.66
CA PHE A 150 8.04 14.36 -0.43
C PHE A 150 9.35 13.62 -0.49
N ASP A 151 10.44 14.32 -0.19
CA ASP A 151 11.71 13.66 0.08
C ASP A 151 11.60 12.89 1.41
N PHE A 152 12.33 11.78 1.53
CA PHE A 152 12.17 10.86 2.67
C PHE A 152 12.42 11.52 4.04
N ASP A 153 13.24 12.57 4.09
CA ASP A 153 13.55 13.34 5.31
C ASP A 153 12.51 14.44 5.63
N GLN A 154 11.55 14.67 4.72
CA GLN A 154 10.50 15.70 4.83
C GLN A 154 9.10 15.11 4.91
N LEU A 155 8.98 13.79 5.09
CA LEU A 155 7.68 13.12 5.17
C LEU A 155 6.87 13.61 6.39
N PRO A 156 5.57 13.89 6.22
CA PRO A 156 4.72 14.44 7.27
C PRO A 156 4.19 13.31 8.19
N TYR A 157 5.08 12.56 8.83
CA TYR A 157 4.70 11.35 9.58
C TYR A 157 3.61 11.55 10.63
N ALA A 158 3.52 12.74 11.24
CA ALA A 158 2.49 13.08 12.22
C ALA A 158 1.08 13.21 11.60
N ASP A 159 1.01 13.58 10.32
CA ASP A 159 -0.21 13.85 9.57
C ASP A 159 -0.42 12.80 8.45
N SER A 160 0.05 11.57 8.68
CA SER A 160 0.01 10.46 7.71
C SER A 160 -0.53 9.16 8.33
N ASP A 161 -0.63 8.10 7.52
CA ASP A 161 -0.86 6.75 8.03
C ASP A 161 0.21 6.40 9.08
N PRO A 162 -0.18 5.84 10.25
CA PRO A 162 0.72 5.56 11.37
C PRO A 162 1.83 4.55 11.05
N HIS A 163 1.73 3.84 9.93
CA HIS A 163 2.70 2.86 9.47
C HIS A 163 3.59 3.35 8.33
N LEU A 164 3.43 4.60 7.87
CA LEU A 164 4.27 5.17 6.80
C LEU A 164 5.76 5.10 7.14
N ALA A 165 6.15 5.42 8.37
CA ALA A 165 7.55 5.35 8.80
C ALA A 165 8.12 3.93 8.72
N ARG A 166 7.31 2.91 9.05
CA ARG A 166 7.70 1.48 8.98
C ARG A 166 7.84 1.03 7.53
N PHE A 167 6.92 1.43 6.66
CA PHE A 167 7.00 1.18 5.22
C PHE A 167 8.30 1.75 4.62
N VAL A 168 8.62 3.01 4.93
CA VAL A 168 9.84 3.68 4.46
C VAL A 168 11.10 2.99 4.99
N ALA A 169 11.14 2.67 6.29
CA ALA A 169 12.27 1.98 6.90
C ALA A 169 12.52 0.60 6.26
N LYS A 170 11.45 -0.18 6.06
CA LYS A 170 11.53 -1.47 5.37
C LYS A 170 12.11 -1.33 3.97
N ARG A 171 11.59 -0.37 3.19
CA ARG A 171 12.06 -0.13 1.82
C ARG A 171 13.55 0.20 1.79
N ALA A 172 14.00 1.12 2.63
CA ALA A 172 15.41 1.50 2.72
C ALA A 172 16.31 0.29 3.04
N ALA A 173 15.87 -0.58 3.96
CA ALA A 173 16.61 -1.78 4.32
C ALA A 173 16.67 -2.84 3.21
N CYS A 174 15.64 -2.95 2.37
CA CYS A 174 15.68 -3.85 1.20
C CYS A 174 16.66 -3.35 0.15
N LEU A 175 16.65 -2.05 -0.18
CA LEU A 175 17.58 -1.48 -1.16
C LEU A 175 19.04 -1.63 -0.74
N ALA A 176 19.36 -1.39 0.54
CA ALA A 176 20.73 -1.57 1.04
C ALA A 176 21.24 -3.02 0.95
N ARG A 177 20.33 -4.02 0.98
CA ARG A 177 20.69 -5.43 0.81
C ARG A 177 20.96 -5.77 -0.65
N ASP A 178 20.20 -5.18 -1.57
CA ASP A 178 20.39 -5.38 -3.01
C ASP A 178 21.67 -4.69 -3.52
N GLU A 179 22.12 -3.63 -2.86
CA GLU A 179 23.37 -2.91 -3.17
C GLU A 179 24.64 -3.55 -2.58
N THR A 180 24.52 -4.56 -1.69
CA THR A 180 25.69 -5.25 -1.14
C THR A 180 26.21 -6.25 -2.18
N PRO A 181 27.41 -6.05 -2.79
CA PRO A 181 27.95 -7.05 -3.71
C PRO A 181 28.18 -8.34 -2.93
N ALA A 182 27.74 -9.48 -3.49
CA ALA A 182 28.14 -10.79 -2.98
C ALA A 182 29.67 -10.81 -2.89
N LEU A 183 30.20 -10.71 -1.67
CA LEU A 183 31.63 -10.86 -1.41
C LEU A 183 32.03 -12.20 -2.02
N ALA A 184 32.77 -12.12 -3.13
CA ALA A 184 33.34 -13.26 -3.79
C ALA A 184 34.15 -14.05 -2.76
N VAL A 185 33.61 -15.20 -2.34
CA VAL A 185 34.35 -16.18 -1.56
C VAL A 185 35.33 -16.83 -2.51
N ALA A 186 36.46 -16.17 -2.71
CA ALA A 186 37.64 -16.80 -3.28
C ALA A 186 38.38 -17.53 -2.15
N ARG A 187 38.18 -18.85 -2.07
CA ARG A 187 39.21 -19.82 -1.66
C ARG A 187 38.97 -21.16 -2.34
#